data_AF-A0A821J6A0-F1
#
_entry.id   AF-A0A821J6A0-F1
#
_cell.length_a   1.000
_cell.length_b   1.000
_cell.length_c   1.000
_cell.angle_alpha   90.00
_cell.angle_beta   90.00
_cell.angle_gamma   90.00
#
_symmetry.space_group_name_H-M   'P 1'
#
loop_
_entity.id
_entity.type
_entity.pdbx_description
1 polymer ?
#
loop_
_entity_poly.entity_id
_entity_poly.type
_entity_poly.pdbx_seq_one_letter_code
_entity_poly.pdbx_strand_id
1 'polypeptide(L)' 'ANEHLQYYFNEHIFLQEEQDYRTENVSSDKVEFQNNEDLIDLFMGTLGIFALLDEESRFPKAN' A
#
# COMPACT_ATOMS: atom_id res chain seq x y z
N ALA A 1 -3.89 -8.78 0.45
CA ALA A 1 -5.09 -8.40 1.22
C ALA A 1 -4.73 -7.53 2.41
N ASN A 2 -3.97 -8.03 3.39
CA ASN A 2 -3.59 -7.26 4.58
C ASN A 2 -2.72 -6.03 4.28
N GLU A 3 -1.73 -6.17 3.38
CA GLU A 3 -0.86 -5.05 2.97
C GLU A 3 -1.64 -3.91 2.31
N HIS A 4 -2.62 -4.25 1.47
CA HIS A 4 -3.51 -3.27 0.86
C HIS A 4 -4.41 -2.57 1.89
N LEU A 5 -4.86 -3.30 2.91
CA LEU A 5 -5.64 -2.74 4.01
C LEU A 5 -4.78 -1.79 4.85
N GLN A 6 -3.53 -2.16 5.12
CA GLN A 6 -2.57 -1.31 5.81
C GLN A 6 -2.25 -0.04 5.01
N TYR A 7 -2.01 -0.16 3.71
CA TYR A 7 -1.81 0.98 2.82
C TYR A 7 -3.01 1.93 2.83
N TYR A 8 -4.22 1.38 2.65
CA TYR A 8 -5.45 2.18 2.68
C TYR A 8 -5.67 2.84 4.05
N PHE A 9 -5.43 2.13 5.15
CA PHE A 9 -5.54 2.68 6.49
C PHE A 9 -4.57 3.86 6.67
N ASN A 10 -3.30 3.68 6.28
CA ASN A 10 -2.26 4.69 6.41
C ASN A 10 -2.57 5.94 5.57
N GLU A 11 -2.94 5.77 4.30
CA GLU A 11 -3.28 6.89 3.42
C GLU A 11 -4.58 7.58 3.85
N HIS A 12 -5.66 6.85 4.12
CA HIS A 12 -6.95 7.49 4.31
C HIS A 12 -7.22 7.98 5.73
N ILE A 13 -6.85 7.20 6.75
CA ILE A 13 -7.22 7.51 8.14
C ILE A 13 -6.32 8.62 8.68
N PHE A 14 -5.00 8.54 8.47
CA PHE A 14 -4.09 9.58 8.97
C PHE A 14 -4.24 10.92 8.25
N LEU A 15 -4.52 10.92 6.94
CA LEU A 15 -4.82 12.18 6.24
C LEU A 15 -6.10 12.84 6.75
N GLN A 16 -7.13 12.04 7.03
CA GLN A 16 -8.38 12.54 7.60
C GLN A 16 -8.15 13.10 9.01
N GLU A 17 -7.39 12.40 9.84
CA GLU A 17 -7.08 12.79 11.21
C GLU A 17 -6.25 14.09 11.25
N GLU A 18 -5.26 14.25 10.36
CA GLU A 18 -4.53 15.51 10.19
C GLU A 18 -5.44 16.68 9.77
N GLN A 19 -6.44 16.43 8.91
CA GLN A 19 -7.38 17.45 8.48
C GLN A 19 -8.28 17.91 9.65
N ASP A 20 -8.73 16.98 10.47
CA ASP A 20 -9.56 17.26 11.64
C ASP A 20 -8.76 18.06 12.68
N TYR A 21 -7.51 17.68 12.97
CA TYR A 21 -6.63 18.46 13.86
C TYR A 21 -6.40 19.89 13.38
N ARG A 22 -6.21 20.09 12.07
CA ARG A 22 -6.07 21.44 11.48
C ARG A 22 -7.35 22.25 11.60
N THR A 23 -8.51 21.61 11.44
CA THR A 23 -9.82 22.27 11.55
C THR A 23 -10.09 22.70 12.99
N GLU A 24 -9.71 21.89 13.97
CA GLU A 24 -9.91 22.17 15.39
C GLU A 24 -8.82 23.08 16.00
N ASN A 25 -7.79 23.47 15.23
CA ASN A 25 -6.61 24.20 15.71
C ASN A 25 -5.90 23.50 16.89
N VAL A 26 -5.88 22.17 16.86
CA VAL A 26 -5.18 21.33 17.83
C VAL A 26 -3.77 21.07 17.31
N SER A 27 -2.76 21.30 18.15
CA SER A 27 -1.39 20.87 17.84
C SER A 27 -1.32 19.35 17.97
N SER A 28 -1.32 18.64 16.84
CA SER A 28 -1.01 17.22 16.79
C SER A 28 0.44 17.01 16.36
N ASP A 29 1.06 15.98 16.93
CA ASP A 29 2.32 15.45 16.42
C ASP A 29 2.02 14.61 15.18
N LYS A 30 2.83 14.76 14.13
CA LYS A 30 2.68 13.98 12.90
C LYS A 30 2.86 12.49 13.23
N VAL A 31 1.89 11.67 12.89
CA VAL A 31 2.01 10.21 13.04
C VAL A 31 2.96 9.68 11.97
N GLU A 32 4.09 9.12 12.40
CA GLU A 32 4.99 8.39 11.52
C GLU A 32 4.51 6.95 11.36
N PHE A 33 4.31 6.51 10.13
CA PHE A 33 3.97 5.13 9.79
C PHE A 33 4.96 4.58 8.77
N GLN A 34 5.18 3.26 8.82
CA GLN A 34 5.96 2.58 7.78
C GLN A 34 5.11 2.43 6.52
N ASN A 35 5.63 3.00 5.43
CA ASN A 35 5.06 2.82 4.10
C ASN A 35 5.37 1.41 3.58
N ASN A 36 4.36 0.72 3.06
CA ASN A 36 4.46 -0.61 2.47
C ASN A 36 4.24 -0.61 0.95
N GLU A 37 4.21 0.56 0.29
CA GLU A 37 4.11 0.71 -1.18
C GLU A 37 5.14 -0.13 -1.92
N ASP A 38 6.41 -0.11 -1.50
CA ASP A 38 7.48 -0.88 -2.14
C ASP A 38 7.18 -2.40 -2.14
N LEU A 39 6.55 -2.88 -1.07
CA LEU A 39 6.16 -4.28 -0.95
C LEU A 39 4.94 -4.59 -1.82
N ILE A 40 3.98 -3.66 -1.91
CA ILE A 40 2.83 -3.79 -2.80
C ILE A 40 3.28 -3.80 -4.27
N ASP A 41 4.18 -2.89 -4.66
CA ASP A 41 4.72 -2.83 -6.02
C ASP A 41 5.52 -4.09 -6.38
N LEU A 42 6.33 -4.59 -5.45
CA LEU A 42 7.08 -5.84 -5.66
C LEU A 42 6.17 -7.03 -5.97
N PHE A 43 5.05 -7.18 -5.27
CA PHE A 43 4.16 -8.34 -5.46
C PHE A 43 3.13 -8.13 -6.56
N MET A 44 2.54 -6.93 -6.64
CA MET A 44 1.34 -6.64 -7.42
C MET A 44 1.56 -5.62 -8.55
N GLY A 45 2.75 -5.03 -8.65
CA GLY A 45 3.12 -4.13 -9.73
C GLY A 45 3.08 -4.80 -11.11
N THR A 46 3.19 -4.00 -12.17
CA THR A 46 3.08 -4.48 -13.56
C THR A 46 4.17 -5.50 -13.93
N LEU A 47 5.34 -5.42 -13.30
CA LEU A 47 6.42 -6.41 -13.37
C LEU A 47 6.63 -7.11 -12.01
N GLY A 48 5.61 -7.10 -11.17
CA GLY A 48 5.62 -7.70 -9.85
C GLY A 48 5.59 -9.22 -9.93
N ILE A 49 5.89 -9.85 -8.79
CA ILE A 49 5.99 -11.31 -8.67
C ILE A 49 4.73 -12.02 -9.18
N PHE A 50 3.53 -11.51 -8.88
CA PHE A 50 2.31 -12.14 -9.36
C PHE A 50 2.10 -11.98 -10.87
N ALA A 51 2.48 -10.85 -11.46
CA ALA A 51 2.41 -10.66 -12.92
C ALA A 51 3.32 -11.66 -13.63
N LEU A 52 4.55 -11.84 -13.14
CA LEU A 52 5.52 -12.78 -13.70
C LEU A 52 5.07 -14.25 -13.54
N LEU A 53 4.50 -14.60 -12.38
CA LEU A 53 3.93 -15.94 -12.16
C LEU A 53 2.77 -16.23 -13.11
N ASP A 54 1.90 -15.23 -13.33
CA ASP A 54 0.77 -15.37 -14.25
C ASP A 54 1.25 -15.57 -15.70
N GLU A 55 2.29 -14.85 -16.12
CA GLU A 55 2.92 -15.04 -17.42
C GLU A 55 3.52 -16.44 -17.57
N GLU A 56 4.38 -16.87 -16.62
CA GLU A 56 4.99 -18.20 -16.63
C GLU A 56 3.95 -19.33 -16.63
N SER A 57 2.86 -19.19 -15.86
CA SER A 57 1.78 -20.20 -15.81
C SER A 57 1.07 -20.42 -17.14
N ARG A 58 1.09 -19.43 -18.04
CA ARG A 58 0.45 -19.48 -19.36
C ARG A 58 1.36 -20.09 -20.42
N PHE A 59 2.65 -20.32 -20.13
CA PHE A 59 3.54 -20.98 -21.06
C PHE A 59 3.32 -22.50 -21.04
N PRO A 60 3.03 -23.14 -22.19
CA PRO A 60 2.79 -24.58 -22.26
C PRO A 60 4.04 -25.46 -22.00
N LYS A 61 5.19 -24.84 -21.70
CA LYS A 61 6.43 -25.48 -21.25
C LYS A 61 6.88 -25.00 -19.88
N ALA A 62 5.97 -24.44 -19.06
CA ALA A 62 6.26 -24.19 -17.66
C ALA A 62 6.74 -25.52 -17.03
N ASN A 63 7.96 -25.50 -16.47
CA ASN A 63 8.59 -26.67 -15.86
C ASN A 63 7.84 -27.15 -14.62
#